data_AF-A0A6G3UIA3-F1
#
_entry.id   AF-A0A6G3UIA3-F1
#
_cell.length_a   1.000
_cell.length_b   1.000
_cell.length_c   1.000
_cell.angle_alpha   90.00
_cell.angle_beta   90.00
_cell.angle_gamma   90.00
#
_symmetry.space_group_name_H-M   'P 1'
#
loop_
_entity.id
_entity.type
_entity.pdbx_description
1 polymer ?
#
loop_
_entity_poly.entity_id
_entity_poly.type
_entity_poly.pdbx_seq_one_letter_code
_entity_poly.pdbx_strand_id
1 'polypeptide(L)'
;MPPNSSRGNEGWMLATNLAADLDAWLRLLALHDQDELTDAEPDTMRFRLYHQPGRLTHHARRRYLRLDPTWPWTSAFTLAWTRITDLAAVT
;
A
#
# COMPACT_ATOMS: atom_id res chain seq x y z
N MET A 1 8.94 14.59 37.61
CA MET A 1 9.98 13.90 36.82
C MET A 1 9.72 14.25 35.36
N PRO A 2 10.65 14.84 34.59
CA PRO A 2 10.37 15.08 33.18
C PRO A 2 10.38 13.74 32.43
N PRO A 3 9.54 13.55 31.40
CA PRO A 3 9.62 12.36 30.57
C PRO A 3 10.99 12.38 29.87
N ASN A 4 11.77 11.33 30.15
CA ASN A 4 12.84 10.79 29.34
C ASN A 4 12.62 11.06 27.84
N SER A 5 13.46 11.91 27.24
CA SER A 5 13.50 12.20 25.81
C SER A 5 13.72 10.90 25.01
N SER A 6 12.64 10.25 24.61
CA SER A 6 12.66 8.91 24.01
C SER A 6 12.96 9.00 22.52
N ARG A 7 14.24 9.18 22.17
CA ARG A 7 14.75 9.11 20.78
C ARG A 7 14.34 7.84 20.03
N GLY A 8 13.95 6.76 20.73
CA GLY A 8 13.39 5.55 20.12
C GLY A 8 11.99 5.74 19.51
N ASN A 9 11.20 6.69 20.03
CA ASN A 9 9.82 6.93 19.57
C ASN A 9 9.77 7.82 18.31
N GLU A 10 10.80 8.62 18.06
CA GLU A 10 10.90 9.50 16.90
C GLU A 10 10.93 8.72 15.58
N GLY A 11 11.74 7.66 15.52
CA GLY A 11 11.82 6.81 14.33
C GLY A 11 10.50 6.09 14.03
N TRP A 12 9.80 5.63 15.06
CA TRP A 12 8.49 4.98 14.91
C TRP A 12 7.43 5.96 14.43
N MET A 13 7.40 7.18 14.98
CA MET A 13 6.47 8.22 14.57
C MET A 13 6.69 8.64 13.11
N LEU A 14 7.95 8.77 12.66
CA LEU A 14 8.26 9.05 11.26
C LEU A 14 7.79 7.93 10.32
N ALA A 15 8.04 6.67 10.68
CA ALA A 15 7.61 5.53 9.86
C ALA A 15 6.07 5.44 9.77
N THR A 16 5.38 5.67 10.89
CA THR A 16 3.90 5.66 10.94
C THR A 16 3.30 6.79 10.11
N ASN A 17 3.87 8.01 10.17
CA ASN A 17 3.42 9.12 9.33
C ASN A 17 3.64 8.83 7.84
N LEU A 18 4.82 8.29 7.46
CA LEU A 18 5.08 7.92 6.08
C LEU A 18 4.11 6.85 5.57
N ALA A 19 3.79 5.84 6.40
CA ALA A 19 2.82 4.82 6.03
C ALA A 19 1.41 5.41 5.85
N ALA A 20 1.00 6.34 6.71
CA ALA A 20 -0.28 7.05 6.59
C ALA A 20 -0.34 7.90 5.32
N ASP A 21 0.74 8.63 4.99
CA ASP A 21 0.83 9.41 3.77
C ASP A 21 0.73 8.51 2.54
N LEU A 22 1.48 7.39 2.50
CA LEU A 22 1.42 6.44 1.38
C LEU A 22 0.02 5.82 1.21
N ASP A 23 -0.65 5.47 2.31
CA ASP A 23 -2.02 4.94 2.27
C ASP A 23 -3.01 5.97 1.72
N ALA A 24 -2.92 7.23 2.18
CA ALA A 24 -3.77 8.31 1.71
C ALA A 24 -3.57 8.60 0.21
N TRP A 25 -2.32 8.69 -0.25
CA TRP A 25 -2.01 8.92 -1.67
C TRP A 25 -2.40 7.74 -2.55
N LEU A 26 -2.21 6.50 -2.09
CA LEU A 26 -2.68 5.32 -2.80
C LEU A 26 -4.19 5.39 -3.04
N ARG A 27 -4.96 5.74 -2.01
CA ARG A 27 -6.42 5.85 -2.13
C ARG A 27 -6.83 6.94 -3.11
N LEU A 28 -6.28 8.13 -2.92
CA LEU A 28 -6.59 9.29 -3.74
C LEU A 28 -6.29 9.04 -5.23
N LEU A 29 -5.13 8.47 -5.54
CA LEU A 29 -4.65 8.34 -6.91
C LEU A 29 -5.16 7.07 -7.60
N ALA A 30 -5.36 5.98 -6.85
CA ALA A 30 -5.51 4.66 -7.45
C ALA A 30 -6.80 3.93 -7.08
N LEU A 31 -7.43 4.27 -5.95
CA LEU A 31 -8.60 3.56 -5.42
C LEU A 31 -9.84 4.45 -5.21
N HIS A 32 -9.82 5.70 -5.66
CA HIS A 32 -10.88 6.68 -5.40
C HIS A 32 -12.28 6.26 -5.86
N ASP A 33 -12.37 5.36 -6.83
CA ASP A 33 -13.60 4.80 -7.39
C ASP A 33 -13.79 3.31 -7.04
N GLN A 34 -13.02 2.78 -6.09
CA GLN A 34 -13.13 1.40 -5.63
C GLN A 34 -13.94 1.37 -4.33
N ASP A 35 -15.21 0.99 -4.48
CA ASP A 35 -16.12 0.78 -3.35
C ASP A 35 -15.48 -0.13 -2.29
N GLU A 36 -15.74 0.18 -1.03
CA GLU A 36 -15.13 -0.46 0.15
C GLU A 36 -13.60 -0.27 0.35
N LEU A 37 -12.90 0.43 -0.55
CA LEU A 37 -11.45 0.72 -0.41
C LEU A 37 -11.16 2.22 -0.33
N THR A 38 -11.97 3.09 -0.95
CA THR A 38 -11.79 4.55 -0.88
C THR A 38 -11.74 5.04 0.58
N ASP A 39 -12.75 4.70 1.37
CA ASP A 39 -12.92 5.16 2.76
C ASP A 39 -12.68 4.07 3.81
N ALA A 40 -12.01 2.97 3.43
CA ALA A 40 -11.72 1.87 4.34
C ALA A 40 -10.89 2.31 5.56
N GLU A 41 -11.10 1.69 6.72
CA GLU A 41 -10.18 1.85 7.85
C GLU A 41 -8.79 1.27 7.52
N PRO A 42 -7.69 1.75 8.14
CA PRO A 42 -6.34 1.26 7.87
C PRO A 42 -6.18 -0.26 8.04
N ASP A 43 -6.85 -0.86 9.03
CA ASP A 43 -6.81 -2.31 9.25
C ASP A 43 -7.49 -3.09 8.11
N THR A 44 -8.55 -2.50 7.53
CA THR A 44 -9.23 -3.05 6.36
C THR A 44 -8.30 -3.03 5.14
N MET A 45 -7.59 -1.94 4.89
CA MET A 45 -6.57 -1.88 3.83
C MET A 45 -5.46 -2.89 4.05
N ARG A 46 -4.99 -3.02 5.30
CA ARG A 46 -3.95 -3.99 5.67
C ARG A 46 -4.36 -5.40 5.28
N PHE A 47 -5.56 -5.81 5.62
CA PHE A 47 -6.02 -7.17 5.32
C PHE A 47 -6.26 -7.37 3.81
N ARG A 48 -6.93 -6.41 3.16
CA ARG A 48 -7.43 -6.57 1.79
C ARG A 48 -6.35 -6.42 0.73
N LEU A 49 -5.50 -5.40 0.87
CA LEU A 49 -4.48 -5.07 -0.13
C LEU A 49 -3.05 -5.38 0.34
N TYR A 50 -2.66 -4.95 1.54
CA TYR A 50 -1.25 -5.06 1.96
C TYR A 50 -0.84 -6.46 2.43
N HIS A 51 -1.79 -7.29 2.84
CA HIS A 51 -1.59 -8.68 3.23
C HIS A 51 -2.10 -9.67 2.17
N GLN A 52 -2.31 -9.20 0.94
CA GLN A 52 -2.81 -10.04 -0.14
C GLN A 52 -1.87 -11.22 -0.42
N PRO A 53 -2.41 -12.45 -0.59
CA PRO A 53 -1.59 -13.61 -0.95
C PRO A 53 -0.91 -13.42 -2.30
N GLY A 54 0.41 -13.58 -2.32
CA GLY A 54 1.18 -13.49 -3.55
C GLY A 54 2.57 -14.08 -3.42
N ARG A 55 3.17 -14.39 -4.57
CA ARG A 55 4.55 -14.85 -4.68
C ARG A 55 5.33 -13.92 -5.59
N LEU A 56 6.41 -13.35 -5.07
CA LEU A 56 7.40 -12.65 -5.88
C LEU A 56 8.37 -13.68 -6.47
N THR A 57 8.40 -13.81 -7.79
CA THR A 57 9.33 -14.67 -8.52
C THR A 57 10.31 -13.84 -9.33
N HIS A 58 11.47 -14.42 -9.62
CA HIS A 58 12.49 -13.81 -10.46
C HIS A 58 12.71 -14.66 -11.70
N HIS A 59 12.59 -14.04 -12.88
CA HIS A 59 12.78 -14.72 -14.16
C HIS A 59 13.34 -13.74 -15.20
N ALA A 60 14.34 -14.15 -15.97
CA ALA A 60 14.95 -13.34 -17.04
C ALA A 60 15.27 -11.87 -16.63
N ARG A 61 15.87 -11.67 -15.44
CA ARG A 61 16.21 -10.35 -14.86
C ARG A 61 15.00 -9.45 -14.57
N ARG A 62 13.79 -10.00 -14.55
CA ARG A 62 12.55 -9.33 -14.19
C ARG A 62 11.96 -9.95 -12.93
N ARG A 63 11.32 -9.11 -12.12
CA ARG A 63 10.54 -9.53 -10.95
C ARG A 63 9.07 -9.65 -11.38
N TYR A 64 8.44 -10.75 -11.04
CA TYR A 64 7.03 -11.00 -11.31
C TYR A 64 6.31 -11.21 -9.99
N LEU A 65 5.32 -10.36 -9.70
CA LEU A 65 4.41 -10.58 -8.59
C LEU A 65 3.23 -11.42 -9.09
N ARG A 66 3.12 -12.66 -8.63
CA ARG A 66 1.98 -13.53 -8.92
C ARG A 66 1.01 -13.46 -7.75
N LEU A 67 -0.18 -12.98 -8.00
CA LEU A 67 -1.24 -12.85 -7.01
C LEU A 67 -2.14 -14.08 -7.03
N ASP A 68 -2.75 -14.40 -5.90
CA ASP A 68 -3.80 -15.43 -5.87
C ASP A 68 -5.04 -14.91 -6.62
N PRO A 69 -5.47 -15.57 -7.72
CA PRO A 69 -6.62 -15.11 -8.50
C PRO A 69 -7.96 -15.26 -7.77
N THR A 70 -8.01 -16.05 -6.69
CA THR A 70 -9.24 -16.27 -5.91
C THR A 70 -9.41 -15.27 -4.77
N TRP A 71 -8.37 -14.48 -4.46
CA TRP A 71 -8.47 -13.45 -3.43
C TRP A 71 -9.39 -12.30 -3.91
N PRO A 72 -10.41 -11.88 -3.13
CA PRO A 72 -11.45 -10.97 -3.61
C PRO A 72 -10.94 -9.62 -4.12
N TRP A 73 -9.83 -9.13 -3.58
CA TRP A 73 -9.28 -7.81 -3.89
C TRP A 73 -8.13 -7.82 -4.90
N THR A 74 -7.83 -8.98 -5.52
CA THR A 74 -6.76 -9.09 -6.52
C THR A 74 -6.95 -8.16 -7.72
N SER A 75 -8.20 -7.98 -8.17
CA SER A 75 -8.53 -7.05 -9.25
C SER A 75 -8.28 -5.60 -8.85
N ALA A 76 -8.70 -5.20 -7.65
CA ALA A 76 -8.48 -3.85 -7.13
C ALA A 76 -6.98 -3.55 -6.95
N PHE A 77 -6.21 -4.50 -6.43
CA PHE A 77 -4.75 -4.38 -6.34
C PHE A 77 -4.11 -4.17 -7.73
N THR A 78 -4.49 -4.99 -8.70
CA THR A 78 -3.90 -4.93 -10.06
C THR A 78 -4.27 -3.64 -10.78
N LEU A 79 -5.50 -3.16 -10.60
CA LEU A 79 -5.95 -1.85 -11.08
C LEU A 79 -5.13 -0.73 -10.45
N ALA A 80 -4.98 -0.73 -9.12
CA ALA A 80 -4.24 0.30 -8.41
C ALA A 80 -2.77 0.35 -8.82
N TRP A 81 -2.15 -0.83 -8.95
CA TRP A 81 -0.78 -0.97 -9.46
C TRP A 81 -0.64 -0.33 -10.85
N THR A 82 -1.53 -0.68 -11.78
CA THR A 82 -1.52 -0.15 -13.15
C THR A 82 -1.65 1.37 -13.14
N ARG A 83 -2.64 1.90 -12.41
CA ARG A 83 -2.86 3.36 -12.29
C ARG A 83 -1.63 4.10 -11.77
N ILE A 84 -0.98 3.57 -10.73
CA ILE A 84 0.23 4.18 -10.16
C ILE A 84 1.39 4.13 -11.16
N THR A 85 1.57 3.00 -11.86
CA THR A 85 2.68 2.88 -12.82
C THR A 85 2.47 3.70 -14.10
N ASP A 86 1.22 4.04 -14.42
CA ASP A 86 0.85 4.88 -15.56
C ASP A 86 0.87 6.38 -15.22
N LEU A 87 1.11 6.76 -13.95
CA LEU A 87 1.28 8.16 -13.58
C LEU A 87 2.43 8.78 -14.38
N ALA A 88 2.17 9.96 -14.95
CA ALA A 88 3.17 10.70 -15.67
C ALA A 88 4.35 11.02 -14.73
N ALA A 89 5.57 10.74 -15.19
CA ALA A 89 6.75 11.19 -14.50
C ALA A 89 6.75 12.72 -14.49
N VAL A 90 6.93 13.30 -13.30
CA VAL A 90 7.17 14.75 -13.19
C VAL A 90 8.59 15.00 -13.72
N THR A 91 8.70 15.40 -14.99
CA THR A 91 9.93 15.85 -15.65
C THR A 91 10.19 17.33 -15.43
#